data_AF-A0A1C4GBK5-F1
#
_entry.id   AF-A0A1C4GBK5-F1
#
_cell.length_a   1.000
_cell.length_b   1.000
_cell.length_c   1.000
_cell.angle_alpha   90.00
_cell.angle_beta   90.00
_cell.angle_gamma   90.00
#
_symmetry.space_group_name_H-M   'P 1'
#
loop_
_entity.id
_entity.type
_entity.pdbx_description
1 polymer ?
#
loop_
_entity_poly.entity_id
_entity_poly.type
_entity_poly.pdbx_seq_one_letter_code
_entity_poly.pdbx_strand_id
1 'polypeptide(L)' 'MNPTIKTAINIVGSQKKLGEACEVSQQAVYKWLHNKAKVSPEHVNSIVNATGGEIKAHQIRPDLPTLFPGPIDNNAA' A
#
# COMPACT_ATOMS: atom_id res chain seq x y z
N MET A 1 -6.92 8.37 -9.21
CA MET A 1 -5.56 7.88 -8.90
C MET A 1 -5.54 7.56 -7.42
N ASN A 2 -5.01 6.41 -7.00
CA ASN A 2 -4.96 5.99 -5.61
C ASN A 2 -3.91 6.84 -4.85
N PRO A 3 -4.32 7.70 -3.90
CA PRO A 3 -3.39 8.60 -3.21
C PRO A 3 -2.39 7.85 -2.32
N THR A 4 -2.80 6.74 -1.71
CA THR A 4 -1.91 5.88 -0.90
C THR A 4 -0.78 5.33 -1.77
N ILE A 5 -1.11 4.74 -2.92
CA ILE A 5 -0.10 4.18 -3.83
C ILE A 5 0.76 5.29 -4.45
N LYS A 6 0.18 6.45 -4.77
CA LYS A 6 0.94 7.61 -5.24
C LYS A 6 2.00 8.05 -4.22
N THR A 7 1.63 8.09 -2.94
CA THR A 7 2.55 8.43 -1.85
C THR A 7 3.64 7.37 -1.72
N ALA A 8 3.28 6.08 -1.82
CA ALA A 8 4.26 4.99 -1.79
C ALA A 8 5.31 5.13 -2.90
N ILE A 9 4.85 5.44 -4.12
CA ILE A 9 5.72 5.67 -5.27
C ILE A 9 6.64 6.87 -5.05
N ASN A 10 6.16 7.94 -4.43
CA ASN A 10 6.97 9.12 -4.14
C ASN A 10 8.07 8.83 -3.11
N ILE A 11 7.75 8.08 -2.05
CA ILE A 11 8.71 7.68 -1.01
C ILE A 11 9.78 6.76 -1.60
N VAL A 12 9.37 5.74 -2.36
CA VAL A 12 10.28 4.76 -2.96
C VAL A 12 11.02 5.31 -4.20
N GLY A 13 10.45 6.34 -4.84
CA GLY A 13 11.03 7.12 -5.93
C GLY A 13 10.52 6.79 -7.34
N SER A 14 9.92 5.61 -7.59
CA SER A 14 9.24 5.32 -8.86
C SER A 14 8.34 4.08 -8.79
N GLN A 15 7.44 3.92 -9.78
CA GLN A 15 6.61 2.72 -9.91
C GLN A 15 7.45 1.45 -10.12
N LYS A 16 8.57 1.55 -10.86
CA LYS A 16 9.47 0.42 -11.10
C LYS A 16 10.15 -0.02 -9.79
N LYS A 17 10.70 0.92 -9.04
CA LYS A 17 11.34 0.63 -7.73
C LYS A 17 10.35 0.05 -6.72
N LEU A 18 9.11 0.57 -6.67
CA LEU A 18 8.06 0.00 -5.82
C LEU A 18 7.69 -1.42 -6.26
N GLY A 19 7.65 -1.68 -7.57
CA GLY A 19 7.43 -3.03 -8.11
C GLY A 19 8.52 -4.00 -7.71
N GLU A 20 9.79 -3.62 -7.87
CA GLU A 20 10.95 -4.40 -7.44
C GLU A 20 10.91 -4.71 -5.94
N ALA A 21 10.60 -3.73 -5.10
CA ALA A 21 10.47 -3.92 -3.65
C ALA A 21 9.30 -4.85 -3.24
N CYS A 22 8.30 -5.01 -4.12
CA CYS A 22 7.15 -5.89 -3.90
C CYS A 22 7.22 -7.18 -4.72
N GLU A 23 8.31 -7.42 -5.45
CA GLU A 23 8.50 -8.55 -6.38
C GLU A 23 7.39 -8.66 -7.44
N VAL A 24 6.90 -7.50 -7.92
CA VAL A 24 5.90 -7.40 -8.98
C VAL A 24 6.37 -6.51 -10.13
N SER A 25 5.65 -6.55 -11.25
CA SER A 25 5.94 -5.67 -12.38
C SER A 25 5.53 -4.22 -12.12
N GLN A 26 6.20 -3.28 -12.80
CA GLN A 26 5.80 -1.87 -12.79
C GLN A 26 4.35 -1.67 -13.27
N GLN A 27 3.88 -2.52 -14.19
CA GLN A 27 2.50 -2.51 -14.70
C GLN A 27 1.49 -2.92 -13.62
N ALA A 28 1.85 -3.80 -12.69
CA ALA A 28 1.02 -4.12 -11.53
C ALA A 28 0.85 -2.87 -10.65
N VAL A 29 1.94 -2.16 -10.35
CA VAL A 29 1.91 -0.90 -9.60
C VAL A 29 1.08 0.17 -10.31
N TYR A 30 1.21 0.28 -11.64
CA TYR A 30 0.35 1.15 -12.45
C TYR A 30 -1.14 0.82 -12.26
N LYS A 31 -1.51 -0.47 -12.28
CA LYS A 31 -2.90 -0.89 -12.06
C LYS A 31 -3.38 -0.49 -10.66
N TRP A 32 -2.55 -0.63 -9.62
CA TRP A 32 -2.86 -0.19 -8.26
C TRP A 32 -3.06 1.33 -8.19
N LEU A 33 -2.14 2.09 -8.79
CA LEU A 33 -2.18 3.55 -8.83
C LEU A 33 -3.42 4.10 -9.55
N HIS A 34 -3.90 3.41 -10.57
CA HIS A 34 -5.07 3.82 -11.34
C HIS A 34 -6.37 3.10 -10.93
N ASN A 35 -6.37 2.40 -9.79
CA ASN A 35 -7.51 1.62 -9.29
C ASN A 35 -8.06 0.58 -10.31
N LYS A 36 -7.22 0.12 -11.25
CA LYS A 36 -7.55 -0.97 -12.17
C LYS A 36 -7.44 -2.35 -11.52
N ALA A 37 -6.71 -2.44 -10.41
CA ALA A 37 -6.62 -3.60 -9.54
C ALA A 37 -6.38 -3.14 -8.09
N LYS A 38 -6.83 -3.92 -7.11
CA LYS A 38 -6.45 -3.76 -5.71
C LYS A 38 -5.07 -4.40 -5.47
N VAL A 39 -4.37 -3.93 -4.44
CA VAL A 39 -3.16 -4.61 -3.95
C VAL A 39 -3.59 -5.93 -3.30
N SER A 40 -3.06 -7.05 -3.75
CA SER A 40 -3.33 -8.33 -3.10
C SER A 40 -2.74 -8.34 -1.68
N PRO A 41 -3.40 -8.96 -0.68
CA PRO A 41 -2.97 -8.89 0.72
C PRO A 41 -1.50 -9.26 0.96
N GLU A 42 -0.96 -10.19 0.18
CA GLU A 42 0.42 -10.65 0.25
C GLU A 42 1.46 -9.54 -0.02
N HIS A 43 1.13 -8.53 -0.83
CA HIS A 43 2.04 -7.42 -1.15
C HIS A 43 1.89 -6.23 -0.21
N VAL A 44 0.90 -6.24 0.69
CA VAL A 44 0.62 -5.10 1.58
C VAL A 44 1.82 -4.83 2.50
N ASN A 45 2.36 -5.87 3.13
CA ASN A 45 3.53 -5.74 3.99
C ASN A 45 4.78 -5.29 3.23
N SER A 46 4.95 -5.72 1.97
CA SER A 46 6.05 -5.26 1.12
C SER A 46 5.99 -3.75 0.87
N ILE A 47 4.80 -3.19 0.62
CA ILE A 47 4.63 -1.74 0.47
C ILE A 47 4.91 -1.00 1.79
N VAL A 48 4.42 -1.51 2.92
CA VAL A 48 4.68 -0.93 4.25
C VAL A 48 6.19 -0.89 4.51
N ASN A 49 6.90 -1.99 4.26
CA ASN A 49 8.35 -2.07 4.45
C ASN A 49 9.11 -1.15 3.48
N ALA A 50 8.73 -1.14 2.20
CA ALA A 50 9.34 -0.29 1.17
C ALA A 50 9.21 1.21 1.49
N THR A 51 8.16 1.60 2.22
CA THR A 51 7.90 2.99 2.63
C THR A 51 8.42 3.31 4.03
N GLY A 52 9.22 2.44 4.64
CA GLY A 52 9.72 2.63 6.00
C GLY A 52 8.61 2.69 7.06
N GLY A 53 7.43 2.15 6.75
CA GLY A 53 6.27 2.19 7.62
C GLY A 53 5.53 3.53 7.64
N GLU A 54 5.86 4.50 6.78
CA GLU A 54 5.07 5.75 6.65
C GLU A 54 3.65 5.47 6.19
N ILE A 55 3.48 4.50 5.28
CA ILE A 55 2.17 4.01 4.86
C ILE A 55 1.84 2.75 5.66
N LYS A 56 0.66 2.74 6.28
CA LYS A 56 0.15 1.62 7.07
C LYS A 56 -0.72 0.68 6.23
N ALA A 57 -0.74 -0.58 6.62
CA ALA A 57 -1.47 -1.64 5.90
C ALA A 57 -2.97 -1.34 5.70
N HIS A 58 -3.64 -0.80 6.74
CA HIS A 58 -5.05 -0.41 6.67
C HIS A 58 -5.32 0.74 5.68
N GLN A 59 -4.32 1.56 5.35
CA GLN A 59 -4.46 2.62 4.34
C GLN A 59 -4.41 2.05 2.91
N ILE A 60 -3.79 0.88 2.74
CA ILE A 60 -3.65 0.19 1.45
C ILE A 60 -4.88 -0.68 1.18
N ARG A 61 -5.36 -1.41 2.20
CA ARG A 61 -6.54 -2.29 2.14
C ARG A 61 -7.52 -1.99 3.28
N PRO A 62 -8.17 -0.81 3.27
CA PRO A 62 -9.20 -0.47 4.26
C PRO A 62 -10.42 -1.39 4.19
N ASP A 63 -10.59 -2.13 3.08
CA ASP A 63 -11.63 -3.13 2.88
C ASP A 63 -11.36 -4.47 3.60
N LEU A 64 -10.20 -4.64 4.24
CA LEU A 64 -9.84 -5.85 5.00
C LEU A 64 -9.49 -5.52 6.47
N PRO A 65 -10.43 -4.98 7.27
CA PRO A 65 -10.14 -4.54 8.64
C PRO A 65 -9.77 -5.69 9.59
N THR A 66 -10.20 -6.91 9.30
CA THR A 66 -9.81 -8.12 10.06
C THR A 66 -8.37 -8.53 9.82
N LEU A 67 -7.83 -8.25 8.63
CA LEU A 67 -6.46 -8.59 8.24
C LEU A 67 -5.49 -7.43 8.51
N PHE A 68 -5.96 -6.20 8.33
CA PHE A 68 -5.20 -4.98 8.52
C PHE A 68 -6.00 -4.02 9.41
N PRO A 69 -5.96 -4.20 10.73
CA PRO A 69 -6.69 -3.34 11.64
C PRO A 69 -6.22 -1.90 11.53
N GLY A 70 -7.20 -0.99 11.56
CA GLY A 70 -6.95 0.45 11.72
C GLY A 70 -6.39 0.76 13.11
N PRO A 71 -5.91 2.00 13.34
CA PRO A 71 -5.63 2.45 14.69
C PRO A 71 -6.88 2.26 15.55
N ILE A 72 -6.72 1.66 16.72
CA ILE A 72 -7.79 1.56 17.70
C ILE A 72 -7.95 2.95 18.31
N ASP A 73 -9.11 3.57 18.10
CA ASP A 73 -9.44 4.84 18.74
C ASP A 73 -9.63 4.62 20.24
N ASN A 74 -8.55 4.76 21.02
CA ASN A 74 -8.55 4.62 22.48
C ASN A 74 -9.27 5.76 23.23
N ASN A 75 -10.02 6.62 22.52
CA ASN A 75 -10.79 7.74 23.08
C ASN A 75 -12.29 7.43 23.22
N ALA A 76 -12.72 6.20 22.96
CA ALA A 76 -14.05 5.72 23.28
C ALA A 76 -14.06 5.07 24.67
N ALA A 77 -13.90 5.89 25.72
CA ALA A 77 -14.16 5.52 27.11
C ALA A 77 -14.66 6.75 27.88
#